data_AF-A0A8C5YBT1-F1
#
_entry.id   AF-A0A8C5YBT1-F1
#
_cell.length_a   1.000
_cell.length_b   1.000
_cell.length_c   1.000
_cell.angle_alpha   90.00
_cell.angle_beta   90.00
_cell.angle_gamma   90.00
#
_symmetry.space_group_name_H-M   'P 1'
#
loop_
_entity.id
_entity.type
_entity.pdbx_description
1 polymer ?
#
loop_
_entity_poly.entity_id
_entity_poly.type
_entity_poly.pdbx_seq_one_letter_code
_entity_poly.pdbx_strand_id
1 'polypeptide(L)'
;MYRPRARAAPKGRAWCCPLPTTLLLLLAYLAYLGLGTGVFWALEGRAAQDSSRSFQRDKWELLRNFTCLDGPALDSLIRDIVEAYKSGASLLSNTTSMGRWELVGSFFFSVSTITTIGYGNLSPHTMAARLFCIFFALVGIPLNLVVLNRLGHLMQRGVHRCARRLGGAGQDPSTARWLAGSGALLSGLLLFLLLPPLLFAHMEGWSYIEGFYYAFITLSTVGFGDYVIARCLLADVRKPRDKQVIEQVSECPGGMFKHR
;
A
#
# COMPACT_ATOMS: atom_id res chain seq x y z
N MET A 1 -50.39 -33.72 -58.74
CA MET A 1 -49.92 -34.79 -57.84
C MET A 1 -48.85 -34.23 -56.90
N TYR A 2 -49.14 -34.20 -55.61
CA TYR A 2 -48.30 -33.66 -54.54
C TYR A 2 -47.28 -34.74 -54.11
N ARG A 3 -45.98 -34.41 -54.06
CA ARG A 3 -44.93 -35.25 -53.45
C ARG A 3 -44.28 -34.43 -52.32
N PRO A 4 -44.16 -34.96 -51.09
CA PRO A 4 -43.88 -34.13 -49.93
C PRO A 4 -42.39 -33.75 -49.83
N ARG A 5 -42.13 -32.50 -49.43
CA ARG A 5 -40.82 -32.01 -48.97
C ARG A 5 -40.46 -32.72 -47.66
N ALA A 6 -39.39 -33.51 -47.68
CA ALA A 6 -38.78 -34.03 -46.47
C ALA A 6 -38.29 -32.85 -45.59
N ARG A 7 -38.80 -32.78 -44.34
CA ARG A 7 -38.29 -31.86 -43.31
C ARG A 7 -36.93 -32.37 -42.84
N ALA A 8 -35.88 -31.60 -43.09
CA ALA A 8 -34.60 -31.79 -42.41
C ALA A 8 -34.78 -31.45 -40.92
N ALA A 9 -34.44 -32.39 -40.05
CA ALA A 9 -34.42 -32.20 -38.60
C ALA A 9 -33.34 -31.17 -38.19
N PRO A 10 -33.56 -30.36 -37.14
CA PRO A 10 -32.53 -29.47 -36.64
C PRO A 10 -31.39 -30.29 -36.04
N LYS A 11 -30.16 -29.99 -36.47
CA LYS A 11 -28.92 -30.49 -35.85
C LYS A 11 -28.97 -30.21 -34.35
N GLY A 12 -28.88 -31.27 -33.55
CA GLY A 12 -28.79 -31.18 -32.10
C GLY A 12 -27.69 -30.21 -31.70
N ARG A 13 -28.06 -29.17 -30.95
CA ARG A 13 -27.09 -28.38 -30.19
C ARG A 13 -26.52 -29.29 -29.12
N ALA A 14 -25.31 -29.79 -29.37
CA ALA A 14 -24.49 -30.45 -28.37
C ALA A 14 -24.37 -29.50 -27.18
N TRP A 15 -24.87 -29.93 -26.02
CA TRP A 15 -24.50 -29.37 -24.74
C TRP A 15 -23.02 -29.71 -24.50
N CYS A 16 -22.11 -28.86 -24.94
CA CYS A 16 -20.72 -28.92 -24.51
C CYS A 16 -20.64 -28.40 -23.08
N CYS A 17 -20.36 -29.30 -22.14
CA CYS A 17 -20.07 -28.96 -20.75
C CYS A 17 -18.85 -27.99 -20.68
N PRO A 18 -18.94 -26.83 -19.99
CA PRO A 18 -17.85 -25.83 -19.94
C PRO A 18 -16.70 -26.21 -18.97
N LEU A 19 -16.67 -27.45 -18.46
CA LEU A 19 -15.70 -27.90 -17.46
C LEU A 19 -14.20 -27.93 -17.89
N PRO A 20 -13.80 -28.14 -19.17
CA PRO A 20 -12.37 -28.29 -19.47
C PRO A 20 -11.61 -26.96 -19.38
N THR A 21 -12.25 -25.84 -19.72
CA THR A 21 -11.60 -24.52 -19.68
C THR A 21 -11.47 -23.99 -18.26
N THR A 22 -12.48 -24.19 -17.40
CA THR A 22 -12.43 -23.79 -15.99
C THR A 22 -11.38 -24.56 -15.21
N LEU A 23 -11.23 -25.86 -15.49
CA LEU A 23 -10.19 -26.69 -14.86
C LEU A 23 -8.78 -26.24 -15.29
N LEU A 24 -8.59 -25.95 -16.58
CA LEU A 24 -7.32 -25.45 -17.08
C LEU A 24 -6.92 -24.10 -16.44
N LEU A 25 -7.89 -23.18 -16.30
CA LEU A 25 -7.68 -21.89 -15.63
C LEU A 25 -7.32 -22.07 -14.14
N LEU A 26 -8.00 -22.99 -13.45
CA LEU A 26 -7.69 -23.30 -12.04
C LEU A 26 -6.28 -23.86 -11.89
N LEU A 27 -5.88 -24.80 -12.75
CA LEU A 27 -4.53 -25.38 -12.73
C LEU A 27 -3.46 -24.33 -13.02
N ALA A 28 -3.67 -23.44 -14.00
CA ALA A 28 -2.76 -22.35 -14.30
C ALA A 28 -2.62 -21.38 -13.10
N TYR A 29 -3.73 -21.06 -12.43
CA TYR A 29 -3.74 -20.22 -11.23
C TYR A 29 -2.97 -20.87 -10.07
N LEU A 30 -3.21 -22.15 -9.80
CA LEU A 30 -2.50 -22.90 -8.76
C LEU A 30 -1.00 -23.00 -9.07
N ALA A 31 -0.62 -23.21 -10.33
CA ALA A 31 0.78 -23.21 -10.75
C ALA A 31 1.45 -21.84 -10.53
N TYR A 32 0.75 -20.75 -10.85
CA TYR A 32 1.24 -19.39 -10.61
C TYR A 32 1.45 -19.10 -9.11
N LEU A 33 0.49 -19.50 -8.26
CA LEU A 33 0.64 -19.40 -6.81
C LEU A 33 1.81 -20.24 -6.29
N GLY A 34 1.94 -21.49 -6.75
CA GLY A 34 3.05 -22.37 -6.36
C GLY A 34 4.42 -21.81 -6.74
N LEU A 35 4.54 -21.22 -7.94
CA LEU A 35 5.76 -20.52 -8.36
C LEU A 35 6.06 -19.33 -7.44
N GLY A 36 5.07 -18.48 -7.16
CA GLY A 36 5.22 -17.36 -6.23
C GLY A 36 5.66 -17.81 -4.83
N THR A 37 5.01 -18.84 -4.28
CA THR A 37 5.38 -19.42 -2.99
C THR A 37 6.82 -19.91 -2.97
N GLY A 38 7.25 -20.64 -4.00
CA GLY A 38 8.63 -21.13 -4.10
C GLY A 38 9.66 -20.01 -4.13
N VAL A 39 9.40 -18.95 -4.91
CA VAL A 39 10.29 -17.78 -5.01
C VAL A 39 10.37 -17.04 -3.69
N PHE A 40 9.24 -16.68 -3.06
CA PHE A 40 9.25 -15.96 -1.78
C PHE A 40 9.88 -16.79 -0.66
N TRP A 41 9.61 -18.10 -0.61
CA TRP A 41 10.24 -18.97 0.38
C TRP A 41 11.77 -19.05 0.19
N ALA A 42 12.25 -19.07 -1.05
CA ALA A 42 13.68 -19.08 -1.33
C ALA A 42 14.37 -17.74 -1.01
N LEU A 43 13.73 -16.62 -1.34
CA LEU A 43 14.31 -15.28 -1.14
C LEU A 43 14.21 -14.82 0.32
N GLU A 44 13.03 -14.94 0.93
CA GLU A 44 12.76 -14.41 2.28
C GLU A 44 12.93 -15.45 3.38
N GLY A 45 12.83 -16.75 3.06
CA GLY A 45 12.88 -17.80 4.09
C GLY A 45 14.19 -17.84 4.87
N ARG A 46 15.33 -17.60 4.19
CA ARG A 46 16.64 -17.52 4.86
C ARG A 46 16.77 -16.24 5.68
N ALA A 47 16.41 -15.09 5.10
CA ALA A 47 16.47 -13.80 5.77
C ALA A 47 15.61 -13.75 7.05
N ALA A 48 14.40 -14.32 6.99
CA ALA A 48 13.50 -14.40 8.14
C ALA A 48 14.09 -15.25 9.28
N GLN A 49 14.73 -16.37 8.94
CA GLN A 49 15.33 -17.25 9.95
C GLN A 49 16.58 -16.62 10.60
N ASP A 50 17.39 -15.90 9.83
CA ASP A 50 18.55 -15.19 10.35
C ASP A 50 18.14 -13.99 11.23
N SER A 51 17.12 -13.24 10.83
CA SER A 51 16.55 -12.15 11.65
C SER A 51 16.03 -12.67 13.00
N SER A 52 15.28 -13.77 13.00
CA SER A 52 14.79 -14.39 14.24
C SER A 52 15.92 -14.88 15.15
N ARG A 53 17.00 -15.41 14.58
CA ARG A 53 18.18 -15.84 15.35
C ARG A 53 18.94 -14.65 15.93
N SER A 54 19.12 -13.58 15.15
CA SER A 54 19.75 -12.35 15.65
C SER A 54 18.96 -11.78 16.82
N PHE A 55 17.64 -11.65 16.70
CA PHE A 55 16.80 -11.14 17.78
C PHE A 55 16.91 -11.98 19.07
N GLN A 56 16.91 -13.31 18.96
CA GLN A 56 17.09 -14.19 20.12
C GLN A 56 18.49 -14.07 20.74
N ARG A 57 19.52 -13.90 19.90
CA ARG A 57 20.88 -13.68 20.37
C ARG A 57 20.97 -12.36 21.14
N ASP A 58 20.46 -11.27 20.57
CA ASP A 58 20.52 -9.94 21.19
C ASP A 58 19.73 -9.92 22.52
N LYS A 59 18.58 -10.63 22.57
CA LYS A 59 17.84 -10.87 23.82
C LYS A 59 18.68 -11.62 24.87
N TRP A 60 19.39 -12.68 24.47
CA TRP A 60 20.21 -13.46 25.40
C TRP A 60 21.44 -12.68 25.85
N GLU A 61 22.08 -11.91 24.96
CA GLU A 61 23.18 -11.02 25.33
C GLU A 61 22.75 -10.01 26.39
N LEU A 62 21.54 -9.45 26.28
CA LEU A 62 20.96 -8.56 27.28
C LEU A 62 20.76 -9.26 28.63
N LEU A 63 20.15 -10.46 28.64
CA LEU A 63 19.94 -11.24 29.88
C LEU A 63 21.24 -11.70 30.53
N ARG A 64 22.29 -11.94 29.73
CA ARG A 64 23.62 -12.29 30.25
C ARG A 64 24.32 -11.08 30.87
N ASN A 65 24.15 -9.89 30.31
CA ASN A 65 24.76 -8.66 30.79
C ASN A 65 24.04 -8.11 32.05
N PHE A 66 22.73 -8.34 32.15
CA PHE A 66 21.91 -7.92 33.28
C PHE A 66 21.31 -9.13 34.00
N THR A 67 22.09 -9.73 34.91
CA THR A 67 21.69 -10.93 35.67
C THR A 67 20.53 -10.68 36.64
N CYS A 68 20.21 -9.42 36.94
CA CYS A 68 19.05 -9.03 37.73
C CYS A 68 17.75 -8.94 36.92
N LEU A 69 17.81 -9.12 35.59
CA LEU A 69 16.65 -9.04 34.71
C LEU A 69 16.10 -10.44 34.47
N ASP A 70 14.92 -10.72 35.04
CA ASP A 70 14.23 -11.98 34.83
C ASP A 70 13.71 -12.10 33.38
N GLY A 71 14.00 -13.24 32.74
CA GLY A 71 13.56 -13.54 31.37
C GLY A 71 12.05 -13.35 31.14
N PRO A 72 11.16 -13.89 32.01
CA PRO A 72 9.72 -13.69 31.90
C PRO A 72 9.28 -12.21 32.00
N ALA A 73 9.94 -11.41 32.84
CA ALA A 73 9.63 -10.00 33.00
C ALA A 73 10.02 -9.20 31.74
N LEU A 74 11.18 -9.52 31.14
CA LEU A 74 11.60 -8.96 29.86
C LEU A 74 10.64 -9.33 28.73
N ASP A 75 10.17 -10.59 28.70
CA ASP A 75 9.18 -11.03 27.71
C ASP A 75 7.82 -10.32 27.88
N SER A 76 7.39 -10.05 29.11
CA SER A 76 6.19 -9.23 29.37
C SER A 76 6.40 -7.81 28.87
N LEU A 77 7.53 -7.18 29.18
CA LEU A 77 7.83 -5.82 28.73
C LEU A 77 7.86 -5.72 27.20
N ILE A 78 8.49 -6.68 26.52
CA ILE A 78 8.50 -6.70 25.04
C ILE A 78 7.09 -6.82 24.49
N ARG A 79 6.24 -7.67 25.09
CA ARG A 79 4.83 -7.80 24.69
C ARG A 79 4.06 -6.49 24.88
N ASP A 80 4.24 -5.84 26.03
CA ASP A 80 3.59 -4.58 26.35
C ASP A 80 4.05 -3.44 25.42
N ILE A 81 5.33 -3.41 25.06
CA ILE A 81 5.91 -2.48 24.07
C ILE A 81 5.31 -2.72 22.68
N VAL A 82 5.22 -3.98 22.25
CA VAL A 82 4.60 -4.34 20.95
C VAL A 82 3.13 -3.96 20.93
N GLU A 83 2.40 -4.19 22.02
CA GLU A 83 0.99 -3.84 22.13
C GLU A 83 0.78 -2.33 22.15
N ALA A 84 1.58 -1.59 22.93
CA ALA A 84 1.57 -0.13 22.94
C ALA A 84 1.89 0.44 21.55
N TYR A 85 2.88 -0.11 20.84
CA TYR A 85 3.18 0.27 19.46
C TYR A 85 2.01 0.01 18.49
N LYS A 86 1.33 -1.14 18.62
CA LYS A 86 0.12 -1.47 17.82
C LYS A 86 -1.07 -0.56 18.15
N SER A 87 -1.20 -0.13 19.40
CA SER A 87 -2.22 0.81 19.86
C SER A 87 -1.98 2.25 19.36
N GLY A 88 -0.78 2.53 18.86
CA GLY A 88 -0.39 3.83 18.29
C GLY A 88 0.41 4.73 19.23
N ALA A 89 0.91 4.20 20.35
CA ALA A 89 1.81 4.92 21.24
C ALA A 89 3.23 4.99 20.65
N SER A 90 3.76 6.20 20.50
CA SER A 90 5.17 6.43 20.14
C SER A 90 6.03 6.34 21.41
N LEU A 91 6.68 5.19 21.63
CA LEU A 91 7.43 4.91 22.87
C LEU A 91 8.80 5.62 22.95
N LEU A 92 9.31 6.16 21.84
CA LEU A 92 10.61 6.85 21.77
C LEU A 92 10.37 8.35 21.59
N SER A 93 10.20 9.05 22.71
CA SER A 93 9.87 10.48 22.75
C SER A 93 11.13 11.36 22.70
N ASN A 94 11.38 11.99 21.55
CA ASN A 94 12.02 13.33 21.50
C ASN A 94 11.53 14.18 20.31
N THR A 95 10.43 13.78 19.67
CA THR A 95 9.74 14.58 18.68
C THR A 95 8.26 14.53 19.02
N THR A 96 7.59 15.68 18.96
CA THR A 96 6.13 15.75 18.86
C THR A 96 5.73 15.15 17.51
N SER A 97 5.85 13.83 17.39
CA SER A 97 5.40 13.09 16.22
C SER A 97 3.88 13.12 16.25
N MET A 98 3.32 13.81 15.26
CA MET A 98 1.88 13.87 15.04
C MET A 98 1.25 12.49 15.19
N GLY A 99 0.25 12.40 16.06
CA GLY A 99 -0.41 11.16 16.39
C GLY A 99 -0.93 10.46 15.13
N ARG A 100 -0.74 9.15 15.07
CA ARG A 100 -1.34 8.23 14.07
C ARG A 100 -2.84 8.50 13.84
N TRP A 101 -3.55 9.03 14.86
CA TRP A 101 -4.97 9.40 14.84
C TRP A 101 -5.25 10.91 14.78
N GLU A 102 -4.28 11.75 14.43
CA GLU A 102 -4.56 13.16 14.13
C GLU A 102 -5.40 13.30 12.85
N LEU A 103 -5.89 14.52 12.55
CA LEU A 103 -6.78 14.80 11.43
C LEU A 103 -6.29 14.18 10.12
N VAL A 104 -4.99 14.34 9.84
CA VAL A 104 -4.37 13.84 8.61
C VAL A 104 -4.23 12.31 8.61
N GLY A 105 -3.80 11.72 9.72
CA GLY A 105 -3.71 10.26 9.87
C GLY A 105 -5.09 9.60 9.74
N SER A 106 -6.12 10.22 10.32
CA SER A 106 -7.51 9.78 10.21
C SER A 106 -8.07 9.93 8.79
N PHE A 107 -7.72 11.00 8.08
CA PHE A 107 -8.06 11.18 6.67
C PHE A 107 -7.40 10.10 5.80
N PHE A 108 -6.10 9.84 6.00
CA PHE A 108 -5.37 8.79 5.29
C PHE A 108 -5.95 7.39 5.56
N PHE A 109 -6.30 7.09 6.81
CA PHE A 109 -7.01 5.86 7.17
C PHE A 109 -8.36 5.76 6.44
N SER A 110 -9.13 6.84 6.39
CA SER A 110 -10.43 6.88 5.74
C SER A 110 -10.30 6.64 4.23
N VAL A 111 -9.37 7.33 3.56
CA VAL A 111 -9.09 7.15 2.13
C VAL A 111 -8.63 5.71 1.85
N SER A 112 -7.65 5.20 2.59
CA SER A 112 -7.13 3.82 2.38
C SER A 112 -8.17 2.73 2.64
N THR A 113 -9.16 2.99 3.50
CA THR A 113 -10.29 2.10 3.75
C THR A 113 -11.27 2.07 2.58
N ILE A 114 -11.71 3.23 2.07
CA ILE A 114 -12.66 3.29 0.95
C ILE A 114 -12.06 2.89 -0.39
N THR A 115 -10.74 3.07 -0.56
CA THR A 115 -9.99 2.62 -1.74
C THR A 115 -9.55 1.16 -1.67
N THR A 116 -9.92 0.44 -0.59
CA THR A 116 -9.56 -0.95 -0.34
C THR A 116 -8.05 -1.23 -0.39
N ILE A 117 -7.22 -0.22 -0.13
CA ILE A 117 -5.76 -0.40 -0.01
C ILE A 117 -5.45 -1.02 1.35
N GLY A 118 -6.00 -0.46 2.43
CA GLY A 118 -5.95 -1.04 3.77
C GLY A 118 -4.55 -1.42 4.28
N TYR A 119 -3.61 -0.46 4.36
CA TYR A 119 -2.22 -0.70 4.79
C TYR A 119 -2.02 -1.47 6.10
N GLY A 120 -3.02 -1.52 6.99
CA GLY A 120 -2.95 -2.31 8.23
C GLY A 120 -2.05 -1.73 9.34
N ASN A 121 -1.27 -0.68 9.05
CA ASN A 121 -0.47 0.06 10.03
C ASN A 121 -1.31 0.85 11.06
N LEU A 122 -2.58 1.11 10.71
CA LEU A 122 -3.59 1.83 11.48
C LEU A 122 -4.87 1.00 11.47
N SER A 123 -5.42 0.71 12.64
CA SER A 123 -6.69 -0.02 12.75
C SER A 123 -7.51 0.41 13.97
N PRO A 124 -8.84 0.48 13.86
CA PRO A 124 -9.71 0.90 14.96
C PRO A 124 -9.74 -0.15 16.07
N HIS A 125 -9.37 0.26 17.28
CA HIS A 125 -9.34 -0.62 18.45
C HIS A 125 -10.64 -0.61 19.25
N THR A 126 -11.38 0.51 19.24
CA THR A 126 -12.64 0.63 19.98
C THR A 126 -13.79 -0.06 19.25
N MET A 127 -14.71 -0.66 20.01
CA MET A 127 -15.90 -1.32 19.46
C MET A 127 -16.72 -0.36 18.58
N ALA A 128 -16.92 0.87 19.05
CA ALA A 128 -17.65 1.90 18.31
C ALA A 128 -16.99 2.23 16.96
N ALA A 129 -15.66 2.41 16.93
CA ALA A 129 -14.95 2.71 15.69
C ALA A 129 -14.95 1.52 14.72
N ARG A 130 -14.90 0.28 15.22
CA ARG A 130 -15.03 -0.93 14.39
C ARG A 130 -16.40 -1.01 13.73
N LEU A 131 -17.47 -0.80 14.49
CA LEU A 131 -18.84 -0.77 13.96
C LEU A 131 -19.01 0.35 12.93
N PHE A 132 -18.54 1.56 13.24
CA PHE A 132 -18.53 2.67 12.29
C PHE A 132 -17.78 2.33 11.00
N CYS A 133 -16.58 1.74 11.11
CA CYS A 133 -15.76 1.35 9.97
C CYS A 133 -16.51 0.39 9.03
N ILE A 134 -17.27 -0.57 9.57
CA ILE A 134 -18.07 -1.50 8.77
C ILE A 134 -19.10 -0.75 7.92
N PHE A 135 -19.90 0.14 8.53
CA PHE A 135 -20.90 0.92 7.79
C PHE A 135 -20.26 1.91 6.82
N PHE A 136 -19.16 2.54 7.23
CA PHE A 136 -18.38 3.46 6.41
C PHE A 136 -17.82 2.78 5.16
N ALA A 137 -17.23 1.59 5.29
CA ALA A 137 -16.70 0.82 4.17
C ALA A 137 -17.81 0.31 3.24
N LEU A 138 -18.95 -0.13 3.79
CA LEU A 138 -20.09 -0.64 3.01
C LEU A 138 -20.63 0.40 2.02
N VAL A 139 -20.67 1.68 2.42
CA VAL A 139 -21.12 2.79 1.54
C VAL A 139 -19.95 3.39 0.75
N GLY A 140 -18.79 3.52 1.38
CA GLY A 140 -17.60 4.17 0.83
C GLY A 140 -16.98 3.42 -0.34
N ILE A 141 -16.89 2.08 -0.29
CA ILE A 141 -16.26 1.27 -1.35
C ILE A 141 -17.06 1.37 -2.67
N PRO A 142 -18.39 1.17 -2.70
CA PRO A 142 -19.18 1.36 -3.93
C PRO A 142 -19.10 2.79 -4.47
N LEU A 143 -19.15 3.80 -3.58
CA LEU A 143 -19.03 5.20 -3.98
C LEU A 143 -17.67 5.48 -4.62
N ASN A 144 -16.59 4.98 -4.01
CA ASN A 144 -15.24 5.11 -4.56
C ASN A 144 -15.13 4.45 -5.93
N LEU A 145 -15.74 3.28 -6.15
CA LEU A 145 -15.76 2.62 -7.46
C LEU A 145 -16.47 3.47 -8.53
N VAL A 146 -17.59 4.12 -8.18
CA VAL A 146 -18.29 5.04 -9.10
C VAL A 146 -17.42 6.25 -9.44
N VAL A 147 -16.74 6.83 -8.44
CA VAL A 147 -15.80 7.95 -8.64
C VAL A 147 -14.64 7.54 -9.54
N LEU A 148 -14.01 6.39 -9.27
CA LEU A 148 -12.94 5.84 -10.10
C LEU A 148 -13.39 5.61 -11.54
N ASN A 149 -14.60 5.08 -11.76
CA ASN A 149 -15.14 4.92 -13.11
C ASN A 149 -15.33 6.27 -13.83
N ARG A 150 -15.81 7.30 -13.13
CA ARG A 150 -15.94 8.66 -13.70
C ARG A 150 -14.59 9.29 -14.02
N LEU A 151 -13.61 9.15 -13.13
CA LEU A 151 -12.24 9.61 -13.34
C LEU A 151 -11.60 8.90 -14.54
N GLY A 152 -11.76 7.57 -14.66
CA GLY A 152 -11.28 6.79 -15.79
C GLY A 152 -11.81 7.30 -17.13
N HIS A 153 -13.12 7.60 -17.22
CA HIS A 153 -13.70 8.21 -18.41
C HIS A 153 -13.16 9.61 -18.69
N LEU A 154 -12.92 10.43 -17.66
CA LEU A 154 -12.33 11.76 -17.83
C LEU A 154 -10.91 11.67 -18.40
N MET A 155 -10.10 10.74 -17.87
CA MET A 155 -8.75 10.47 -18.36
C MET A 155 -8.79 10.01 -19.82
N GLN A 156 -9.66 9.07 -20.17
CA GLN A 156 -9.80 8.59 -21.55
C GLN A 156 -10.21 9.72 -22.51
N ARG A 157 -11.11 10.63 -22.10
CA ARG A 157 -11.45 11.84 -22.87
C ARG A 157 -10.28 12.80 -23.01
N GLY A 158 -9.42 12.89 -21.99
CA GLY A 158 -8.17 13.66 -22.04
C GLY A 158 -7.23 13.11 -23.09
N VAL A 159 -6.98 11.79 -23.07
CA VAL A 159 -6.12 11.14 -24.08
C VAL A 159 -6.71 11.31 -25.48
N HIS A 160 -8.00 11.06 -25.68
CA HIS A 160 -8.60 11.23 -27.01
C HIS A 160 -8.48 12.67 -27.52
N ARG A 161 -8.55 13.68 -26.65
CA ARG A 161 -8.30 15.08 -27.02
C ARG A 161 -6.84 15.31 -27.41
N CYS A 162 -5.88 14.80 -26.64
CA CYS A 162 -4.46 14.90 -26.97
C CYS A 162 -4.13 14.16 -28.27
N ALA A 163 -4.62 12.94 -28.44
CA ALA A 163 -4.44 12.13 -29.65
C ALA A 163 -5.02 12.82 -30.90
N ARG A 164 -6.18 13.49 -30.79
CA ARG A 164 -6.75 14.29 -31.89
C ARG A 164 -5.95 15.56 -32.20
N ARG A 165 -5.26 16.15 -31.22
CA ARG A 165 -4.38 17.31 -31.44
C ARG A 165 -3.05 16.91 -32.08
N LEU A 166 -2.52 15.74 -31.72
CA LEU A 166 -1.26 15.21 -32.26
C LEU A 166 -1.44 14.48 -33.60
N GLY A 167 -2.57 13.81 -33.81
CA GLY A 167 -2.91 13.13 -35.06
C GLY A 167 -3.46 14.12 -36.08
N GLY A 168 -2.58 14.72 -36.87
CA GLY A 168 -2.95 15.52 -38.04
C GLY A 168 -3.91 14.78 -38.98
N ALA A 169 -4.74 15.57 -39.68
CA ALA A 169 -6.00 15.25 -40.37
C ALA A 169 -6.01 14.14 -41.47
N GLY A 170 -5.22 13.07 -41.39
CA GLY A 170 -5.04 12.13 -42.51
C GLY A 170 -4.92 10.64 -42.17
N GLN A 171 -5.26 10.17 -40.96
CA GLN A 171 -5.12 8.74 -40.62
C GLN A 171 -6.41 7.93 -40.81
N ASP A 172 -6.23 6.73 -41.37
CA ASP A 172 -7.26 5.69 -41.49
C ASP A 172 -7.91 5.39 -40.11
N PRO A 173 -9.24 5.31 -40.01
CA PRO A 173 -9.96 5.14 -38.75
C PRO A 173 -9.64 3.84 -37.99
N SER A 174 -9.06 2.81 -38.63
CA SER A 174 -8.63 1.59 -37.92
C SER A 174 -7.29 1.77 -37.20
N THR A 175 -6.31 2.34 -37.91
CA THR A 175 -4.96 2.64 -37.37
C THR A 175 -5.01 3.73 -36.30
N ALA A 176 -5.85 4.76 -36.49
CA ALA A 176 -6.04 5.83 -35.51
C ALA A 176 -6.62 5.32 -34.18
N ARG A 177 -7.49 4.29 -34.20
CA ARG A 177 -8.04 3.69 -32.99
C ARG A 177 -6.98 2.92 -32.19
N TRP A 178 -6.16 2.11 -32.86
CA TRP A 178 -5.08 1.38 -32.21
C TRP A 178 -3.99 2.31 -31.68
N LEU A 179 -3.62 3.36 -32.42
CA LEU A 179 -2.66 4.38 -31.97
C LEU A 179 -3.20 5.20 -30.80
N ALA A 180 -4.49 5.55 -30.80
CA ALA A 180 -5.10 6.24 -29.67
C ALA A 180 -5.19 5.34 -28.44
N GLY A 181 -5.49 4.04 -28.61
CA GLY A 181 -5.52 3.06 -27.53
C GLY A 181 -4.14 2.78 -26.94
N SER A 182 -3.13 2.56 -27.79
CA SER A 182 -1.75 2.35 -27.35
C SER A 182 -1.16 3.62 -26.72
N GLY A 183 -1.45 4.79 -27.30
CA GLY A 183 -1.08 6.08 -26.72
C GLY A 183 -1.75 6.35 -25.36
N ALA A 184 -3.02 5.95 -25.18
CA ALA A 184 -3.71 6.03 -23.90
C ALA A 184 -3.06 5.15 -22.84
N LEU A 185 -2.77 3.90 -23.21
CA LEU A 185 -2.14 2.94 -22.32
C LEU A 185 -0.73 3.37 -21.94
N LEU A 186 0.08 3.79 -22.92
CA LEU A 186 1.45 4.23 -22.69
C LEU A 186 1.49 5.52 -21.86
N SER A 187 0.64 6.51 -22.16
CA SER A 187 0.58 7.75 -21.39
C SER A 187 0.06 7.52 -19.97
N GLY A 188 -0.94 6.65 -19.78
CA GLY A 188 -1.41 6.25 -18.47
C GLY A 188 -0.31 5.54 -17.67
N LEU A 189 0.33 4.53 -18.27
CA LEU A 189 1.42 3.79 -17.67
C LEU A 189 2.58 4.72 -17.27
N LEU A 190 3.01 5.61 -18.17
CA LEU A 190 4.09 6.56 -17.91
C LEU A 190 3.71 7.53 -16.78
N LEU A 191 2.51 8.11 -16.83
CA LEU A 191 2.04 9.05 -15.82
C LEU A 191 1.92 8.40 -14.44
N PHE A 192 1.35 7.19 -14.36
CA PHE A 192 1.17 6.48 -13.09
C PHE A 192 2.44 5.80 -12.57
N LEU A 193 3.42 5.48 -13.43
CA LEU A 193 4.68 4.86 -13.01
C LEU A 193 5.84 5.85 -12.78
N LEU A 194 5.82 7.05 -13.37
CA LEU A 194 6.88 8.05 -13.11
C LEU A 194 6.47 9.09 -12.09
N LEU A 195 5.25 9.64 -12.19
CA LEU A 195 4.90 10.82 -11.41
C LEU A 195 4.76 10.50 -9.92
N PRO A 196 4.00 9.47 -9.49
CA PRO A 196 3.91 9.13 -8.07
C PRO A 196 5.25 8.72 -7.45
N PRO A 197 6.08 7.85 -8.08
CA PRO A 197 7.39 7.48 -7.51
C PRO A 197 8.35 8.66 -7.35
N LEU A 198 8.41 9.56 -8.34
CA LEU A 198 9.23 10.77 -8.23
C LEU A 198 8.75 11.70 -7.12
N LEU A 199 7.43 11.88 -7.01
CA LEU A 199 6.83 12.69 -5.96
C LEU A 199 7.14 12.12 -4.58
N PHE A 200 6.91 10.83 -4.35
CA PHE A 200 7.16 10.21 -3.05
C PHE A 200 8.66 10.11 -2.71
N ALA A 201 9.52 9.85 -3.70
CA ALA A 201 10.97 9.88 -3.51
C ALA A 201 11.44 11.26 -3.06
N HIS A 202 10.92 12.34 -3.67
CA HIS A 202 11.28 13.70 -3.28
C HIS A 202 10.72 14.11 -1.92
N MET A 203 9.47 13.75 -1.62
CA MET A 203 8.75 14.19 -0.41
C MET A 203 9.20 13.44 0.84
N GLU A 204 9.45 12.13 0.74
CA GLU A 204 9.81 11.29 1.90
C GLU A 204 11.32 11.04 2.00
N GLY A 205 12.09 11.41 0.96
CA GLY A 205 13.53 11.15 0.87
C GLY A 205 13.86 9.68 0.58
N TRP A 206 12.90 8.93 0.04
CA TRP A 206 13.10 7.55 -0.39
C TRP A 206 13.85 7.48 -1.72
N SER A 207 14.49 6.34 -1.99
CA SER A 207 15.02 6.06 -3.32
C SER A 207 13.89 5.93 -4.34
N TYR A 208 14.20 6.14 -5.62
CA TYR A 208 13.20 5.97 -6.68
C TYR A 208 12.58 4.56 -6.70
N ILE A 209 13.37 3.52 -6.40
CA ILE A 209 12.92 2.12 -6.37
C ILE A 209 11.90 1.91 -5.24
N GLU A 210 12.16 2.48 -4.06
CA GLU A 210 11.22 2.43 -2.93
C GLU A 210 9.95 3.22 -3.22
N GLY A 211 10.07 4.42 -3.80
CA GLY A 211 8.92 5.21 -4.25
C GLY A 211 8.08 4.49 -5.31
N PHE A 212 8.74 3.77 -6.22
CA PHE A 212 8.09 2.95 -7.24
C PHE A 212 7.37 1.75 -6.64
N TYR A 213 8.05 1.02 -5.76
CA TYR A 213 7.46 -0.10 -5.01
C TYR A 213 6.23 0.36 -4.24
N TYR A 214 6.34 1.45 -3.47
CA TYR A 214 5.22 2.03 -2.72
C TYR A 214 4.06 2.42 -3.64
N ALA A 215 4.33 3.13 -4.74
CA ALA A 215 3.29 3.54 -5.69
C ALA A 215 2.59 2.33 -6.32
N PHE A 216 3.34 1.31 -6.73
CA PHE A 216 2.77 0.09 -7.31
C PHE A 216 1.89 -0.67 -6.32
N ILE A 217 2.40 -0.93 -5.10
CA ILE A 217 1.66 -1.63 -4.03
C ILE A 217 0.40 -0.87 -3.61
N THR A 218 0.46 0.46 -3.65
CA THR A 218 -0.67 1.36 -3.34
C THR A 218 -1.71 1.36 -4.45
N LEU A 219 -1.31 1.57 -5.71
CA LEU A 219 -2.22 1.68 -6.85
C LEU A 219 -2.84 0.33 -7.24
N SER A 220 -2.13 -0.77 -7.02
CA SER A 220 -2.66 -2.13 -7.18
C SER A 220 -3.57 -2.56 -6.03
N THR A 221 -3.77 -1.71 -5.02
CA THR A 221 -4.57 -1.97 -3.82
C THR A 221 -4.09 -3.19 -3.00
N VAL A 222 -2.80 -3.55 -3.11
CA VAL A 222 -2.18 -4.62 -2.28
C VAL A 222 -1.93 -4.11 -0.86
N GLY A 223 -1.34 -2.92 -0.72
CA GLY A 223 -1.23 -2.19 0.55
C GLY A 223 -0.51 -2.94 1.68
N PHE A 224 0.76 -3.33 1.52
CA PHE A 224 1.51 -4.02 2.59
C PHE A 224 1.71 -3.19 3.87
N GLY A 225 1.81 -1.86 3.76
CA GLY A 225 1.95 -0.96 4.91
C GLY A 225 3.33 -0.90 5.55
N ASP A 226 4.32 -1.47 4.88
CA ASP A 226 5.76 -1.37 5.19
C ASP A 226 6.30 0.05 4.93
N TYR A 227 5.85 0.68 3.85
CA TYR A 227 6.08 2.09 3.55
C TYR A 227 4.79 2.90 3.74
N VAL A 228 4.86 3.98 4.50
CA VAL A 228 3.74 4.89 4.76
C VAL A 228 4.26 6.32 4.79
N ILE A 229 3.52 7.23 4.16
CA ILE A 229 3.83 8.66 4.12
C ILE A 229 3.82 9.20 5.56
N ALA A 230 4.98 9.59 6.08
CA ALA A 230 5.13 10.00 7.47
C ALA A 230 5.97 11.28 7.65
N ARG A 231 6.89 11.57 6.72
CA ARG A 231 7.83 12.70 6.86
C ARG A 231 7.32 14.00 6.28
N CYS A 232 6.65 14.01 5.13
CA CYS A 232 6.31 15.30 4.51
C CYS A 232 5.13 16.02 5.17
N LEU A 233 4.25 15.29 5.86
CA LEU A 233 3.21 15.88 6.70
C LEU A 233 3.78 16.58 7.96
N LEU A 234 4.99 16.23 8.38
CA LEU A 234 5.69 16.91 9.47
C LEU A 234 6.30 18.26 9.04
N ALA A 235 6.46 18.51 7.74
CA ALA A 235 7.05 19.76 7.24
C ALA A 235 6.02 20.90 7.12
N ASP A 236 4.76 20.60 6.79
CA ASP A 236 3.74 21.63 6.53
C ASP A 236 3.17 22.26 7.82
N VAL A 237 3.21 21.53 8.96
CA VAL A 237 2.85 22.09 10.28
C VAL A 237 4.06 22.67 11.02
N ARG A 238 5.29 22.45 10.53
CA ARG A 238 6.49 23.14 11.01
C ARG A 238 6.55 24.57 10.48
N LYS A 239 5.45 25.33 10.58
CA LYS A 239 5.51 26.78 10.68
C LYS A 239 5.52 27.13 12.18
N PRO A 240 6.69 27.21 12.83
CA PRO A 240 6.76 27.53 14.24
C PRO A 240 6.24 28.95 14.45
N ARG A 241 5.19 29.11 15.26
CA ARG A 241 4.84 30.41 15.83
C ARG A 241 5.60 30.71 17.13
N ASP A 242 6.24 29.73 17.74
CA ASP A 242 6.92 29.90 19.02
C ASP A 242 8.38 29.44 18.95
N LYS A 243 9.22 30.25 18.29
CA LYS A 243 10.65 30.31 18.62
C LYS A 243 10.81 31.22 19.83
N GLN A 244 10.55 30.75 21.05
CA GLN A 244 11.02 31.48 22.24
C GLN A 244 11.15 30.70 23.55
N VAL A 245 10.87 29.39 23.62
CA VAL A 245 10.78 28.72 24.94
C VAL A 245 11.87 27.69 25.23
N ILE A 246 12.74 27.32 24.29
CA ILE A 246 13.78 26.30 24.54
C ILE A 246 15.18 26.92 24.46
N GLU A 247 15.47 27.79 25.43
CA GLU A 247 16.83 28.19 25.82
C GLU A 247 16.88 28.25 27.35
N GLN A 248 16.54 27.15 28.03
CA GLN A 248 16.57 27.06 29.51
C GLN A 248 16.91 25.66 30.07
N VAL A 249 17.42 24.71 29.27
CA VAL A 249 17.88 23.41 29.81
C VAL A 249 19.29 23.10 29.31
N SER A 250 20.23 23.96 29.67
CA SER A 250 21.65 23.68 29.57
C SER A 250 22.40 24.35 30.71
N GLU A 251 22.09 23.97 31.95
CA GLU A 251 22.94 24.28 33.11
C GLU A 251 22.64 23.30 34.25
N CYS A 252 23.44 22.23 34.32
CA CYS A 252 23.70 21.54 35.58
C CYS A 252 25.23 21.62 35.83
N PRO A 253 25.67 22.19 36.96
CA PRO A 253 27.07 22.50 37.21
C PRO A 253 27.83 21.35 37.89
N GLY A 254 29.14 21.32 37.64
CA GLY A 254 30.15 20.68 38.49
C GLY A 254 30.72 19.37 37.94
N GLY A 255 32.02 19.17 37.78
CA GLY A 255 33.16 20.00 38.12
C GLY A 255 34.42 19.31 37.60
N MET A 256 35.28 20.09 36.96
CA MET A 256 36.52 19.65 36.33
C MET A 256 37.67 19.74 37.34
N PHE A 257 38.41 18.64 37.49
CA PHE A 257 39.73 18.60 38.12
C PHE A 257 40.72 19.46 37.31
N LYS A 258 41.44 20.42 37.94
CA LYS A 258 42.88 20.68 37.72
C LYS A 258 43.47 21.77 38.65
N HIS A 259 44.57 21.40 39.30
CA HIS A 259 45.76 22.16 39.71
C HIS A 259 45.62 23.59 40.27
N ARG A 260 45.97 23.73 41.56
CA ARG A 260 47.24 24.34 41.98
C ARG A 260 47.68 23.77 43.31
#